data_AF-A0A0C1S9Q6-F1
#
_entry.id   AF-A0A0C1S9Q6-F1
#
_cell.length_a   1.000
_cell.length_b   1.000
_cell.length_c   1.000
_cell.angle_alpha   90.00
_cell.angle_beta   90.00
_cell.angle_gamma   90.00
#
_symmetry.space_group_name_H-M   'P 1'
#
loop_
_entity.id
_entity.type
_entity.pdbx_description
1 polymer ?
#
loop_
_entity_poly.entity_id
_entity_poly.type
_entity_poly.pdbx_seq_one_letter_code
_entity_poly.pdbx_strand_id
1 'polypeptide(L)'
;MDDPSIVFDQIMFNKEIIDRAKDISFYYDNLINLINLYQMFGEGVYRIHGKKVIVSLRELKKSLYLCLINVNALESIRFYVSFACSFAFAEMELMEGNAKIIKLIARDEALHVTGTQHIISIMQSSKEDVEMAEISKECIPICQNIFLKVANQEKKWARYLFSNGNLIGLNQKILQEYIEYITEIRMRAVGLKRDMIRKNNPIPWINTWLSSDNVQSAPQETEISSYLVGQVDVQVDLNELSNFEL
;
A
#
# COMPACT_ATOMS: atom_id res chain seq x y z
N MET A 1 1.61 14.57 -26.58
CA MET A 1 0.50 13.59 -26.57
C MET A 1 -0.64 14.38 -26.00
N ASP A 2 -1.52 14.88 -26.88
CA ASP A 2 -2.29 16.08 -26.57
C ASP A 2 -3.73 15.74 -26.16
N ASP A 3 -4.10 14.46 -26.22
CA ASP A 3 -5.38 13.92 -25.75
C ASP A 3 -5.18 12.96 -24.57
N PRO A 4 -5.52 13.37 -23.34
CA PRO A 4 -5.46 12.52 -22.15
C PRO A 4 -6.37 11.28 -22.21
N SER A 5 -7.45 11.31 -22.99
CA SER A 5 -8.43 10.22 -23.11
C SER A 5 -7.77 8.92 -23.53
N ILE A 6 -6.79 9.00 -24.44
CA ILE A 6 -6.02 7.85 -24.93
C ILE A 6 -5.29 7.15 -23.77
N VAL A 7 -4.73 7.91 -22.83
CA VAL A 7 -4.05 7.34 -21.66
C VAL A 7 -5.05 6.65 -20.73
N PHE A 8 -6.21 7.29 -20.47
CA PHE A 8 -7.26 6.70 -19.64
C PHE A 8 -7.82 5.40 -20.23
N ASP A 9 -8.08 5.36 -21.54
CA ASP A 9 -8.56 4.16 -22.22
C ASP A 9 -7.54 3.03 -22.15
N GLN A 10 -6.24 3.34 -22.30
CA GLN A 10 -5.19 2.34 -22.20
C GLN A 10 -5.12 1.69 -20.82
N ILE A 11 -5.44 2.41 -19.74
CA ILE A 11 -5.53 1.81 -18.38
C ILE A 11 -6.58 0.70 -18.36
N MET A 12 -7.70 0.88 -19.07
CA MET A 12 -8.82 -0.07 -19.11
C MET A 12 -8.61 -1.27 -20.02
N PHE A 13 -7.73 -1.15 -21.04
CA PHE A 13 -7.52 -2.19 -22.05
C PHE A 13 -6.16 -2.88 -21.99
N ASN A 14 -5.18 -2.30 -21.29
CA ASN A 14 -3.86 -2.90 -21.17
C ASN A 14 -3.91 -4.18 -20.32
N LYS A 15 -3.66 -5.32 -20.96
CA LYS A 15 -3.69 -6.64 -20.33
C LYS A 15 -2.80 -6.74 -19.08
N GLU A 16 -1.60 -6.18 -19.12
CA GLU A 16 -0.63 -6.24 -18.00
C GLU A 16 -1.06 -5.36 -16.82
N ILE A 17 -1.88 -4.33 -17.05
CA ILE A 17 -2.52 -3.53 -15.99
C ILE A 17 -3.74 -4.29 -15.44
N ILE A 18 -4.63 -4.77 -16.31
CA ILE A 18 -5.86 -5.48 -15.92
C ILE A 18 -5.56 -6.72 -15.10
N ASP A 19 -4.54 -7.50 -15.48
CA ASP A 19 -4.19 -8.73 -14.77
C ASP A 19 -3.75 -8.47 -13.33
N ARG A 20 -3.18 -7.30 -13.03
CA ARG A 20 -2.90 -6.85 -11.65
C ARG A 20 -4.17 -6.36 -10.95
N ALA A 21 -4.98 -5.57 -11.64
CA ALA A 21 -6.21 -4.99 -11.09
C ALA A 21 -7.23 -6.06 -10.65
N LYS A 22 -7.41 -7.12 -11.44
CA LYS A 22 -8.32 -8.23 -11.12
C LYS A 22 -8.00 -8.92 -9.79
N ASP A 23 -6.71 -9.11 -9.52
CA ASP A 23 -6.27 -9.76 -8.27
C ASP A 23 -6.42 -8.85 -7.05
N ILE A 24 -6.36 -7.53 -7.25
CA ILE A 24 -6.62 -6.54 -6.19
C ILE A 24 -8.12 -6.48 -5.89
N SER A 25 -8.96 -6.36 -6.93
CA SER A 25 -10.41 -6.21 -6.74
C SER A 25 -11.04 -7.46 -6.11
N PHE A 26 -10.52 -8.65 -6.43
CA PHE A 26 -11.05 -9.93 -5.93
C PHE A 26 -11.26 -9.95 -4.41
N TYR A 27 -10.30 -9.45 -3.62
CA TYR A 27 -10.40 -9.49 -2.16
C TYR A 27 -11.45 -8.50 -1.62
N TYR A 28 -11.53 -7.32 -2.23
CA TYR A 28 -12.57 -6.34 -1.92
C TYR A 28 -13.96 -6.85 -2.31
N ASP A 29 -14.12 -7.35 -3.54
CA ASP A 29 -15.37 -7.87 -4.07
C ASP A 29 -15.88 -9.03 -3.21
N ASN A 30 -14.98 -9.95 -2.83
CA ASN A 30 -15.34 -11.06 -1.93
C ASN A 30 -15.78 -10.57 -0.55
N LEU A 31 -15.05 -9.62 0.05
CA LEU A 31 -15.40 -9.06 1.34
C LEU A 31 -16.76 -8.36 1.30
N ILE A 32 -16.99 -7.49 0.30
CA ILE A 32 -18.25 -6.76 0.13
C ILE A 32 -19.42 -7.74 -0.03
N ASN A 33 -19.25 -8.78 -0.84
CA ASN A 33 -20.27 -9.81 -1.03
C ASN A 33 -20.61 -10.54 0.28
N LEU A 34 -19.60 -10.91 1.08
CA LEU A 34 -19.82 -11.57 2.37
C LEU A 34 -20.47 -10.63 3.39
N ILE A 35 -20.10 -9.34 3.42
CA ILE A 35 -20.74 -8.33 4.26
C ILE A 35 -22.23 -8.22 3.90
N ASN A 36 -22.55 -8.10 2.62
CA ASN A 36 -23.93 -7.99 2.15
C ASN A 36 -24.76 -9.22 2.54
N LEU A 37 -24.21 -10.43 2.34
CA LEU A 37 -24.88 -11.67 2.74
C LEU A 37 -25.12 -11.74 4.26
N TYR A 38 -24.11 -11.34 5.06
CA TYR A 38 -24.22 -11.30 6.52
C TYR A 38 -25.26 -10.29 7.00
N GLN A 39 -25.30 -9.09 6.42
CA GLN A 39 -26.28 -8.06 6.76
C GLN A 39 -27.72 -8.45 6.37
N MET A 40 -27.88 -9.14 5.23
CA MET A 40 -29.20 -9.54 4.73
C MET A 40 -29.79 -10.74 5.49
N PHE A 41 -28.97 -11.75 5.78
CA PHE A 41 -29.47 -13.04 6.26
C PHE A 41 -29.00 -13.41 7.67
N GLY A 42 -27.95 -12.77 8.21
CA GLY A 42 -27.31 -13.18 9.46
C GLY A 42 -26.53 -14.50 9.32
N GLU A 43 -26.10 -15.06 10.45
CA GLU A 43 -25.41 -16.36 10.48
C GLU A 43 -26.38 -17.51 10.18
N GLY A 44 -25.97 -18.42 9.29
CA GLY A 44 -26.77 -19.58 8.98
C GLY A 44 -26.41 -20.24 7.66
N VAL A 45 -27.23 -21.23 7.31
CA VAL A 45 -27.12 -21.98 6.06
C VAL A 45 -28.35 -21.70 5.22
N TYR A 46 -28.15 -21.03 4.09
CA TYR A 46 -29.21 -20.59 3.19
C TYR A 46 -29.15 -21.35 1.86
N ARG A 47 -30.27 -21.37 1.15
CA ARG A 47 -30.33 -21.81 -0.25
C ARG A 47 -30.70 -20.62 -1.13
N ILE A 48 -29.74 -20.11 -1.88
CA ILE A 48 -29.94 -19.00 -2.82
C ILE A 48 -29.78 -19.55 -4.24
N HIS A 49 -30.82 -19.43 -5.06
CA HIS A 49 -30.86 -19.98 -6.43
C HIS A 49 -30.44 -21.46 -6.52
N GLY A 50 -30.88 -22.28 -5.55
CA GLY A 50 -30.55 -23.71 -5.49
C GLY A 50 -29.14 -24.03 -4.98
N LYS A 51 -28.28 -23.04 -4.73
CA LYS A 51 -26.95 -23.23 -4.14
C LYS A 51 -26.98 -23.04 -2.63
N LYS A 52 -26.31 -23.94 -1.92
CA LYS A 52 -26.10 -23.82 -0.46
C LYS A 52 -25.08 -22.71 -0.21
N VAL A 53 -25.47 -21.68 0.52
CA VAL A 53 -24.62 -20.56 0.94
C VAL A 53 -24.50 -20.61 2.46
N ILE A 54 -23.28 -20.73 2.95
CA ILE A 54 -22.98 -20.73 4.38
C ILE A 54 -22.48 -19.34 4.74
N VAL A 55 -23.19 -18.66 5.63
CA VAL A 55 -22.85 -17.34 6.13
C VAL A 55 -22.40 -17.49 7.58
N SER A 56 -21.17 -17.10 7.87
CA SER A 56 -20.57 -17.19 9.20
C SER A 56 -19.72 -15.95 9.45
N LEU A 57 -19.80 -15.40 10.66
CA LEU A 57 -18.96 -14.28 11.08
C LEU A 57 -17.47 -14.65 11.00
N ARG A 58 -17.11 -15.91 11.25
CA ARG A 58 -15.73 -16.39 11.14
C ARG A 58 -15.17 -16.25 9.72
N GLU A 59 -15.93 -16.67 8.70
CA GLU A 59 -15.51 -16.52 7.31
C GLU A 59 -15.47 -15.05 6.87
N LEU A 60 -16.37 -14.21 7.40
CA LEU A 60 -16.32 -12.76 7.17
C LEU A 60 -15.06 -12.13 7.79
N LYS A 61 -14.73 -12.45 9.05
CA LYS A 61 -13.50 -12.02 9.72
C LYS A 61 -12.25 -12.45 8.95
N LYS A 62 -12.23 -13.70 8.48
CA LYS A 62 -11.16 -14.22 7.62
C LYS A 62 -11.04 -13.45 6.31
N SER A 63 -12.15 -13.17 5.64
CA SER A 63 -12.14 -12.36 4.41
C SER A 63 -11.65 -10.93 4.66
N LEU A 64 -12.03 -10.31 5.78
CA LEU A 64 -11.56 -8.99 6.18
C LEU A 64 -10.04 -8.99 6.41
N TYR A 65 -9.53 -9.96 7.16
CA TYR A 65 -8.11 -10.11 7.44
C TYR A 65 -7.29 -10.30 6.15
N LEU A 66 -7.74 -11.20 5.26
CA LEU A 66 -7.06 -11.43 3.98
C LEU A 66 -7.13 -10.22 3.05
N CYS A 67 -8.25 -9.48 3.07
CA CYS A 67 -8.37 -8.23 2.33
C CYS A 67 -7.36 -7.19 2.83
N LEU A 68 -7.25 -6.99 4.15
CA LEU A 68 -6.26 -6.06 4.73
C LEU A 68 -4.82 -6.47 4.41
N ILE A 69 -4.52 -7.77 4.40
CA ILE A 69 -3.21 -8.28 3.98
C ILE A 69 -2.94 -7.95 2.50
N ASN A 70 -3.94 -8.10 1.62
CA ASN A 70 -3.83 -7.73 0.22
C ASN A 70 -3.61 -6.22 0.04
N VAL A 71 -4.36 -5.39 0.76
CA VAL A 71 -4.22 -3.92 0.76
C VAL A 71 -2.83 -3.53 1.25
N ASN A 72 -2.36 -4.12 2.36
CA ASN A 72 -1.01 -3.84 2.83
C ASN A 72 0.06 -4.18 1.77
N ALA A 73 -0.09 -5.30 1.04
CA ALA A 73 0.81 -5.64 -0.05
C ALA A 73 0.70 -4.66 -1.25
N LEU A 74 -0.49 -4.12 -1.52
CA LEU A 74 -0.69 -3.07 -2.52
C LEU A 74 0.08 -1.80 -2.13
N GLU A 75 -0.17 -1.26 -0.93
CA GLU A 75 0.44 -0.01 -0.47
C GLU A 75 1.94 -0.15 -0.26
N SER A 76 2.38 -1.26 0.31
CA SER A 76 3.77 -1.39 0.78
C SER A 76 4.74 -1.97 -0.25
N ILE A 77 4.24 -2.55 -1.34
CA ILE A 77 5.04 -3.15 -2.42
C ILE A 77 4.71 -2.52 -3.77
N ARG A 78 3.46 -2.57 -4.24
CA ARG A 78 3.14 -2.14 -5.61
C ARG A 78 3.41 -0.64 -5.81
N PHE A 79 2.98 0.19 -4.87
CA PHE A 79 3.31 1.62 -4.91
C PHE A 79 4.81 1.87 -4.77
N TYR A 80 5.53 1.16 -3.90
CA TYR A 80 6.98 1.34 -3.78
C TYR A 80 7.75 0.94 -5.05
N VAL A 81 7.28 -0.07 -5.78
CA VAL A 81 7.81 -0.44 -7.09
C VAL A 81 7.54 0.65 -8.12
N SER A 82 6.36 1.28 -8.12
CA SER A 82 6.06 2.40 -9.01
C SER A 82 6.88 3.65 -8.66
N PHE A 83 7.10 3.93 -7.37
CA PHE A 83 7.96 5.01 -6.89
C PHE A 83 9.41 4.84 -7.37
N ALA A 84 9.96 3.63 -7.28
CA ALA A 84 11.29 3.34 -7.81
C ALA A 84 11.41 3.69 -9.29
N CYS A 85 10.39 3.39 -10.10
CA CYS A 85 10.38 3.72 -11.52
C CYS A 85 10.28 5.25 -11.75
N SER A 86 9.41 5.94 -11.02
CA SER A 86 9.23 7.38 -11.13
C SER A 86 10.48 8.17 -10.73
N PHE A 87 11.11 7.79 -9.61
CA PHE A 87 12.30 8.46 -9.13
C PHE A 87 13.56 8.13 -9.94
N ALA A 88 13.61 6.99 -10.65
CA ALA A 88 14.70 6.72 -11.58
C ALA A 88 14.77 7.75 -12.73
N PHE A 89 13.64 8.30 -13.17
CA PHE A 89 13.65 9.44 -14.11
C PHE A 89 14.16 10.72 -13.44
N ALA A 90 13.80 10.95 -12.19
CA ALA A 90 14.23 12.12 -11.43
C ALA A 90 15.75 12.13 -11.17
N GLU A 91 16.35 10.96 -10.93
CA GLU A 91 17.82 10.79 -10.84
C GLU A 91 18.54 11.14 -12.15
N MET A 92 17.82 11.17 -13.27
CA MET A 92 18.32 11.61 -14.57
C MET A 92 17.96 13.07 -14.89
N GLU A 93 17.48 13.84 -13.90
CA GLU A 93 16.99 15.22 -14.07
C GLU A 93 15.81 15.32 -15.06
N LEU A 94 15.02 14.25 -15.16
CA LEU A 94 13.83 14.18 -16.01
C LEU A 94 12.56 14.07 -15.16
N MET A 95 11.46 14.60 -15.69
CA MET A 95 10.12 14.47 -15.10
C MET A 95 10.03 15.00 -13.65
N GLU A 96 10.78 16.05 -13.30
CA GLU A 96 10.88 16.58 -11.93
C GLU A 96 9.52 17.00 -11.34
N GLY A 97 8.62 17.55 -12.16
CA GLY A 97 7.26 17.89 -11.73
C GLY A 97 6.48 16.65 -11.26
N ASN A 98 6.58 15.55 -12.01
CA ASN A 98 6.01 14.27 -11.59
C ASN A 98 6.71 13.74 -10.33
N ALA A 99 8.03 13.86 -10.22
CA ALA A 99 8.77 13.42 -9.04
C ALA A 99 8.34 14.15 -7.76
N LYS A 100 8.07 15.47 -7.83
CA LYS A 100 7.52 16.26 -6.71
C LYS A 100 6.16 15.74 -6.26
N ILE A 101 5.26 15.44 -7.20
CA ILE A 101 3.93 14.85 -6.90
C ILE A 101 4.09 13.46 -6.27
N ILE A 102 4.89 12.59 -6.89
CA ILE A 102 5.12 11.23 -6.40
C ILE A 102 5.77 11.23 -5.01
N LYS A 103 6.60 12.22 -4.68
CA LYS A 103 7.15 12.38 -3.33
C LYS A 103 6.07 12.64 -2.28
N LEU A 104 5.07 13.48 -2.60
CA LEU A 104 3.94 13.71 -1.70
C LEU A 104 3.08 12.44 -1.55
N ILE A 105 2.79 11.74 -2.66
CA ILE A 105 2.06 10.47 -2.63
C ILE A 105 2.82 9.43 -1.78
N ALA A 106 4.13 9.31 -1.95
CA ALA A 106 4.94 8.36 -1.18
C ALA A 106 4.95 8.66 0.33
N ARG A 107 4.86 9.94 0.72
CA ARG A 107 4.69 10.34 2.12
C ARG A 107 3.35 9.85 2.68
N ASP A 108 2.28 10.01 1.93
CA ASP A 108 0.94 9.58 2.34
C ASP A 108 0.86 8.05 2.38
N GLU A 109 1.47 7.35 1.41
CA GLU A 109 1.53 5.89 1.41
C GLU A 109 2.33 5.32 2.59
N ALA A 110 3.33 6.04 3.10
CA ALA A 110 4.00 5.61 4.33
C ALA A 110 3.03 5.57 5.53
N LEU A 111 2.06 6.48 5.59
CA LEU A 111 1.01 6.49 6.61
C LEU A 111 0.00 5.35 6.37
N HIS A 112 -0.43 5.11 5.13
CA HIS A 112 -1.33 4.01 4.79
C HIS A 112 -0.74 2.64 5.13
N VAL A 113 0.54 2.43 4.80
CA VAL A 113 1.29 1.22 5.17
C VAL A 113 1.36 1.08 6.69
N THR A 114 1.69 2.14 7.41
CA THR A 114 1.76 2.11 8.88
C THR A 114 0.39 1.78 9.49
N GLY A 115 -0.68 2.41 9.00
CA GLY A 115 -2.04 2.17 9.47
C GLY A 115 -2.48 0.73 9.25
N THR A 116 -2.30 0.19 8.04
CA THR A 116 -2.66 -1.20 7.74
C THR A 116 -1.84 -2.21 8.54
N GLN A 117 -0.53 -1.97 8.74
CA GLN A 117 0.31 -2.83 9.61
C GLN A 117 -0.15 -2.80 11.06
N HIS A 118 -0.56 -1.64 11.56
CA HIS A 118 -1.08 -1.52 12.93
C HIS A 118 -2.39 -2.29 13.11
N ILE A 119 -3.34 -2.13 12.18
CA ILE A 119 -4.61 -2.87 12.20
C ILE A 119 -4.35 -4.39 12.16
N ILE A 120 -3.46 -4.84 11.27
CA ILE A 120 -3.08 -6.26 11.17
C ILE A 120 -2.47 -6.76 12.50
N SER A 121 -1.60 -5.98 13.13
CA SER A 121 -0.99 -6.31 14.42
C SER A 121 -2.04 -6.44 15.54
N ILE A 122 -3.03 -5.53 15.58
CA ILE A 122 -4.15 -5.60 16.53
C ILE A 122 -4.95 -6.90 16.29
N MET A 123 -5.31 -7.20 15.04
CA MET A 123 -6.05 -8.42 14.68
C MET A 123 -5.30 -9.72 15.01
N GLN A 124 -3.97 -9.71 14.89
CA GLN A 124 -3.11 -10.83 15.29
C GLN A 124 -2.99 -10.97 16.81
N SER A 125 -3.26 -9.90 17.56
CA SER A 125 -3.26 -9.91 19.01
C SER A 125 -4.56 -10.53 19.53
N SER A 126 -4.46 -11.36 20.57
CA SER A 126 -5.64 -11.96 21.21
C SER A 126 -6.31 -11.02 22.21
N LYS A 127 -5.96 -9.72 22.23
CA LYS A 127 -6.44 -8.77 23.24
C LYS A 127 -7.89 -8.34 23.01
N GLU A 128 -8.25 -8.12 21.74
CA GLU A 128 -9.59 -7.62 21.36
C GLU A 128 -10.49 -8.73 20.81
N ASP A 129 -9.93 -9.65 20.01
CA ASP A 129 -10.68 -10.73 19.38
C ASP A 129 -9.83 -12.00 19.31
N VAL A 130 -10.10 -12.95 20.21
CA VAL A 130 -9.39 -14.25 20.28
C VAL A 130 -9.60 -15.04 18.99
N GLU A 131 -10.80 -14.98 18.40
CA GLU A 131 -11.11 -15.68 17.17
C GLU A 131 -10.33 -15.11 15.99
N MET A 132 -10.19 -13.78 15.91
CA MET A 132 -9.36 -13.14 14.90
C MET A 132 -7.89 -13.55 15.02
N ALA A 133 -7.38 -13.65 16.24
CA ALA A 133 -6.01 -14.13 16.47
C ALA A 133 -5.83 -15.58 16.00
N GLU A 134 -6.81 -16.46 16.19
CA GLU A 134 -6.81 -17.83 15.64
C GLU A 134 -6.83 -17.84 14.10
N ILE A 135 -7.76 -17.10 13.50
CA ILE A 135 -7.88 -16.93 12.04
C ILE A 135 -6.55 -16.44 11.46
N SER A 136 -5.91 -15.47 12.10
CA SER A 136 -4.65 -14.90 11.63
C SER A 136 -3.54 -15.95 11.53
N LYS A 137 -3.47 -16.88 12.50
CA LYS A 137 -2.52 -18.00 12.54
C LYS A 137 -2.84 -19.04 11.46
N GLU A 138 -4.11 -19.39 11.31
CA GLU A 138 -4.58 -20.31 10.26
C GLU A 138 -4.28 -19.77 8.85
N CYS A 139 -4.35 -18.45 8.68
CA CYS A 139 -4.16 -17.80 7.40
C CYS A 139 -2.69 -17.54 7.03
N ILE A 140 -1.71 -17.82 7.90
CA ILE A 140 -0.28 -17.55 7.61
C ILE A 140 0.16 -18.06 6.22
N PRO A 141 -0.11 -19.31 5.80
CA PRO A 141 0.29 -19.79 4.48
C PRO A 141 -0.39 -19.03 3.33
N ILE A 142 -1.65 -18.63 3.52
CA ILE A 142 -2.41 -17.86 2.53
C ILE A 142 -1.81 -16.46 2.41
N CYS A 143 -1.54 -15.80 3.54
CA CYS A 143 -0.91 -14.48 3.58
C CYS A 143 0.46 -14.50 2.90
N GLN A 144 1.30 -15.50 3.20
CA GLN A 144 2.60 -15.67 2.51
C GLN A 144 2.41 -15.79 1.00
N ASN A 145 1.45 -16.59 0.55
CA ASN A 145 1.17 -16.75 -0.87
C ASN A 145 0.68 -15.44 -1.53
N ILE A 146 -0.13 -14.62 -0.83
CA ILE A 146 -0.55 -13.30 -1.32
C ILE A 146 0.67 -12.42 -1.61
N PHE A 147 1.57 -12.26 -0.64
CA PHE A 147 2.79 -11.46 -0.81
C PHE A 147 3.68 -11.99 -1.94
N LEU A 148 3.88 -13.31 -2.01
CA LEU A 148 4.65 -13.94 -3.09
C LEU A 148 4.02 -13.75 -4.47
N LYS A 149 2.70 -13.83 -4.56
CA LYS A 149 1.95 -13.61 -5.79
C LYS A 149 2.09 -12.15 -6.25
N VAL A 150 1.95 -11.19 -5.34
CA VAL A 150 2.18 -9.76 -5.61
C VAL A 150 3.60 -9.53 -6.12
N ALA A 151 4.61 -10.02 -5.42
CA ALA A 151 6.01 -9.89 -5.83
C ALA A 151 6.26 -10.49 -7.22
N ASN A 152 5.71 -11.68 -7.50
CA ASN A 152 5.84 -12.31 -8.81
C ASN A 152 5.14 -11.52 -9.92
N GLN A 153 4.00 -10.88 -9.63
CA GLN A 153 3.33 -10.00 -10.59
C GLN A 153 4.15 -8.74 -10.86
N GLU A 154 4.71 -8.10 -9.83
CA GLU A 154 5.58 -6.94 -10.02
C GLU A 154 6.86 -7.30 -10.78
N LYS A 155 7.40 -8.52 -10.60
CA LYS A 155 8.54 -9.01 -11.39
C LYS A 155 8.18 -9.22 -12.85
N LYS A 156 6.95 -9.69 -13.15
CA LYS A 156 6.44 -9.79 -14.53
C LYS A 156 6.23 -8.40 -15.13
N TRP A 157 5.65 -7.49 -14.37
CA TRP A 157 5.49 -6.09 -14.74
C TRP A 157 6.84 -5.43 -15.06
N ALA A 158 7.88 -5.69 -14.28
CA ALA A 158 9.23 -5.21 -14.58
C ALA A 158 9.73 -5.69 -15.95
N ARG A 159 9.44 -6.93 -16.37
CA ARG A 159 9.80 -7.42 -17.71
C ARG A 159 9.06 -6.66 -18.81
N TYR A 160 7.77 -6.40 -18.60
CA TYR A 160 6.96 -5.62 -19.52
C TYR A 160 7.49 -4.18 -19.62
N LEU A 161 7.75 -3.54 -18.49
CA LEU A 161 8.23 -2.16 -18.39
C LEU A 161 9.54 -1.94 -19.15
N PHE A 162 10.49 -2.86 -19.03
CA PHE A 162 11.81 -2.79 -19.67
C PHE A 162 11.90 -3.58 -20.99
N SER A 163 10.77 -3.98 -21.57
CA SER A 163 10.74 -4.77 -22.83
C SER A 163 11.34 -4.02 -24.02
N ASN A 164 11.27 -2.69 -24.01
CA ASN A 164 11.74 -1.82 -25.09
C ASN A 164 13.03 -1.04 -24.76
N GLY A 165 13.69 -1.34 -23.64
CA GLY A 165 14.92 -0.67 -23.23
C GLY A 165 15.08 -0.54 -21.72
N ASN A 166 16.28 -0.18 -21.28
CA ASN A 166 16.62 0.04 -19.88
C ASN A 166 16.75 1.54 -19.58
N LEU A 167 16.54 1.92 -18.32
CA LEU A 167 16.89 3.25 -17.83
C LEU A 167 18.30 3.23 -17.23
N ILE A 168 19.00 4.36 -17.27
CA ILE A 168 20.26 4.50 -16.54
C ILE A 168 19.93 4.45 -15.05
N GLY A 169 20.62 3.61 -14.29
CA GLY A 169 20.36 3.43 -12.85
C GLY A 169 19.19 2.50 -12.50
N LEU A 170 18.34 2.12 -13.45
CA LEU A 170 17.26 1.15 -13.22
C LEU A 170 17.00 0.27 -14.45
N ASN A 171 17.14 -1.04 -14.27
CA ASN A 171 16.82 -2.04 -15.30
C ASN A 171 15.97 -3.17 -14.71
N GLN A 172 15.52 -4.09 -15.56
CA GLN A 172 14.70 -5.22 -15.14
C GLN A 172 15.30 -5.99 -13.96
N LYS A 173 16.61 -6.29 -14.00
CA LYS A 173 17.27 -7.07 -12.95
C LYS A 173 17.28 -6.30 -11.63
N ILE A 174 17.70 -5.03 -11.65
CA ILE A 174 17.77 -4.19 -10.46
C ILE A 174 16.37 -4.01 -9.84
N LEU A 175 15.33 -3.78 -10.66
CA LEU A 175 13.97 -3.64 -10.15
C LEU A 175 13.45 -4.96 -9.55
N GLN A 176 13.76 -6.11 -10.14
CA GLN A 176 13.40 -7.41 -9.57
C GLN A 176 14.10 -7.68 -8.23
N GLU A 177 15.37 -7.28 -8.10
CA GLU A 177 16.08 -7.33 -6.82
C GLU A 177 15.44 -6.41 -5.77
N TYR A 178 14.99 -5.22 -6.18
CA TYR A 178 14.29 -4.29 -5.29
C TYR A 178 12.94 -4.86 -4.83
N ILE A 179 12.18 -5.49 -5.74
CA ILE A 179 10.91 -6.16 -5.42
C ILE A 179 11.13 -7.25 -4.36
N GLU A 180 12.19 -8.05 -4.48
CA GLU A 180 12.53 -9.07 -3.47
C GLU A 180 12.84 -8.43 -2.12
N TYR A 181 13.73 -7.43 -2.13
CA TYR A 181 14.15 -6.71 -0.94
C TYR A 181 12.96 -6.08 -0.18
N ILE A 182 12.11 -5.31 -0.87
CA ILE A 182 10.98 -4.64 -0.22
C ILE A 182 9.95 -5.68 0.26
N THR A 183 9.67 -6.72 -0.53
CA THR A 183 8.70 -7.77 -0.15
C THR A 183 9.11 -8.44 1.17
N GLU A 184 10.38 -8.79 1.34
CA GLU A 184 10.86 -9.43 2.57
C GLU A 184 10.70 -8.52 3.79
N ILE A 185 11.00 -7.22 3.64
CA ILE A 185 10.79 -6.23 4.71
C ILE A 185 9.32 -6.14 5.10
N ARG A 186 8.42 -6.03 4.10
CA ARG A 186 6.98 -5.86 4.36
C ARG A 186 6.35 -7.12 4.93
N MET A 187 6.71 -8.30 4.45
CA MET A 187 6.28 -9.57 5.03
C MET A 187 6.67 -9.68 6.52
N ARG A 188 7.90 -9.29 6.87
CA ARG A 188 8.34 -9.32 8.28
C ARG A 188 7.54 -8.35 9.14
N ALA A 189 7.25 -7.16 8.64
CA ALA A 189 6.50 -6.13 9.38
C ALA A 189 5.09 -6.60 9.78
N VAL A 190 4.49 -7.52 9.02
CA VAL A 190 3.18 -8.13 9.34
C VAL A 190 3.29 -9.53 9.97
N GLY A 191 4.46 -9.89 10.50
CA GLY A 191 4.67 -11.14 11.24
C GLY A 191 4.87 -12.40 10.38
N LEU A 192 4.95 -12.27 9.05
CA LEU A 192 5.22 -13.38 8.14
C LEU A 192 6.74 -13.64 8.08
N LYS A 193 7.27 -14.27 9.14
CA LYS A 193 8.69 -14.57 9.28
C LYS A 193 9.22 -15.31 8.05
N ARG A 194 10.24 -14.75 7.43
CA ARG A 194 11.04 -15.34 6.36
C ARG A 194 12.49 -14.90 6.55
N ASP A 195 13.41 -15.83 6.30
CA ASP A 195 14.83 -15.50 6.25
C ASP A 195 15.08 -14.52 5.10
N MET A 196 15.74 -13.41 5.42
CA MET A 196 16.05 -12.39 4.44
C MET A 196 17.12 -12.91 3.50
N ILE A 197 16.80 -13.07 2.23
CA ILE A 197 17.77 -13.46 1.20
C ILE A 197 18.70 -12.27 0.92
N ARG A 198 18.18 -11.04 1.00
CA ARG A 198 18.95 -9.81 0.74
C ARG A 198 18.81 -8.80 1.86
N LYS A 199 19.93 -8.48 2.52
CA LYS A 199 19.97 -7.49 3.63
C LYS A 199 20.06 -6.04 3.15
N ASN A 200 20.66 -5.79 1.99
CA ASN A 200 20.96 -4.44 1.49
C ASN A 200 19.98 -4.01 0.39
N ASN A 201 19.58 -2.73 0.42
CA ASN A 201 18.76 -2.12 -0.63
C ASN A 201 19.56 -2.07 -1.95
N PRO A 202 19.08 -2.68 -3.06
CA PRO A 202 19.77 -2.63 -4.35
C PRO A 202 19.73 -1.26 -5.03
N ILE A 203 18.87 -0.34 -4.59
CA ILE A 203 18.76 1.04 -5.08
C ILE A 203 18.80 2.03 -3.92
N PRO A 204 19.95 2.21 -3.25
CA PRO A 204 20.03 3.03 -2.04
C PRO A 204 19.65 4.50 -2.27
N TRP A 205 19.81 5.02 -3.49
CA TRP A 205 19.40 6.36 -3.88
C TRP A 205 17.90 6.61 -3.66
N ILE A 206 17.03 5.57 -3.69
CA ILE A 206 15.59 5.77 -3.50
C ILE A 206 15.26 6.36 -2.12
N ASN A 207 16.14 6.17 -1.13
CA ASN A 207 15.92 6.66 0.21
C ASN A 207 15.92 8.19 0.28
N THR A 208 16.64 8.91 -0.58
CA THR A 208 16.62 10.39 -0.58
C THR A 208 15.24 10.94 -0.99
N TRP A 209 14.52 10.19 -1.82
CA TRP A 209 13.18 10.53 -2.27
C TRP A 209 12.09 10.12 -1.27
N LEU A 210 12.28 8.95 -0.63
CA LEU A 210 11.34 8.40 0.35
C LEU A 210 11.50 9.01 1.75
N SER A 211 12.66 9.61 2.05
CA SER A 211 12.87 10.36 3.29
C SER A 211 12.05 11.66 3.26
N SER A 212 11.20 11.82 4.26
CA SER A 212 10.43 13.03 4.53
C SER A 212 11.29 14.11 5.18
N ASP A 213 12.50 14.34 4.68
CA ASP A 213 13.26 15.51 5.10
C ASP A 213 12.56 16.76 4.53
N ASN A 214 12.31 17.73 5.41
CA ASN A 214 11.87 19.07 5.04
C ASN A 214 12.96 19.72 4.18
N VAL A 215 12.97 19.42 2.88
CA VAL A 215 13.85 20.08 1.91
C VAL A 215 13.44 21.54 1.85
N GLN A 216 14.11 22.39 2.63
CA GLN A 216 14.06 23.83 2.44
C GLN A 216 14.60 24.13 1.04
N SER A 217 13.67 24.32 0.10
CA SER A 217 14.00 24.80 -1.24
C SER A 217 14.07 26.32 -1.20
N ALA A 218 15.14 26.89 -1.79
CA ALA A 218 15.33 28.33 -1.82
C ALA A 218 14.17 29.04 -2.56
N PRO A 219 13.73 30.23 -2.10
CA PRO A 219 12.41 30.77 -2.38
C PRO A 219 12.36 31.57 -3.69
N GLN A 220 12.77 30.96 -4.81
CA GLN A 220 12.60 31.64 -6.11
C GLN A 220 11.81 30.89 -7.17
N GLU A 221 11.67 29.55 -7.11
CA GLU A 221 10.83 28.81 -8.10
C GLU A 221 10.11 27.57 -7.53
N THR A 222 9.63 27.64 -6.28
CA THR A 222 8.79 26.59 -5.70
C THR A 222 7.60 27.21 -5.00
N GLU A 223 6.37 26.77 -5.33
CA GLU A 223 5.25 26.94 -4.40
C GLU A 223 5.63 26.20 -3.11
N ILE A 224 5.66 26.98 -2.03
CA ILE A 224 6.10 26.55 -0.72
C ILE A 224 5.12 25.48 -0.23
N SER A 225 5.54 24.21 -0.25
CA SER A 225 4.74 23.09 0.28
C SER A 225 4.81 22.97 1.80
N SER A 226 5.23 24.03 2.51
CA SER A 226 5.22 24.04 3.98
C SER A 226 3.85 24.47 4.46
N TYR A 227 2.98 23.51 4.78
CA TYR A 227 1.92 23.75 5.74
C TYR A 227 2.56 23.71 7.14
N LEU A 228 2.47 24.81 7.88
CA LEU A 228 2.81 24.87 9.30
C LEU A 228 1.81 24.00 10.07
N VAL A 229 2.14 22.72 10.27
CA VAL A 229 1.43 21.85 11.20
C VAL A 229 2.04 22.07 12.58
N GLY A 230 1.27 22.67 13.50
CA GLY A 230 1.63 22.73 14.92
C GLY A 230 1.99 24.10 15.50
N GLN A 231 1.68 25.22 14.83
CA GLN A 231 1.62 26.52 15.52
C GLN A 231 0.25 26.68 16.19
N VAL A 232 0.02 25.90 17.26
CA VAL A 232 -0.79 26.40 18.37
C VAL A 232 0.22 26.88 19.38
N ASP A 233 0.33 28.19 19.54
CA ASP A 233 1.11 28.77 20.62
C ASP A 233 0.41 28.39 21.92
N VAL A 234 0.93 27.39 22.63
CA VAL A 234 0.40 26.99 23.96
C VAL A 234 1.03 27.90 25.01
N GLN A 235 0.89 29.21 24.82
CA GLN A 235 1.02 30.20 25.87
C GLN A 235 -0.37 30.74 26.16
N VAL A 236 -1.12 29.99 26.96
CA VAL A 236 -2.32 30.52 27.60
C VAL A 236 -1.84 31.43 28.72
N ASP A 237 -1.89 32.74 28.52
CA ASP A 237 -1.68 33.70 29.61
C ASP A 237 -2.90 33.64 30.54
N LEU A 238 -2.70 33.08 31.73
CA LEU A 238 -3.74 32.91 32.74
C LEU A 238 -4.35 34.24 33.21
N ASN A 239 -3.72 35.38 32.88
CA ASN A 239 -4.25 36.70 33.21
C ASN A 239 -5.42 37.14 32.31
N GLU A 240 -5.55 36.62 31.09
CA GLU A 240 -6.68 36.98 30.20
C GLU A 240 -8.02 36.38 30.64
N LEU A 241 -7.98 35.30 31.44
CA LEU A 241 -9.17 34.64 31.99
C LEU A 241 -9.72 35.32 33.26
N SER A 242 -9.01 36.31 33.82
CA SER A 242 -9.42 36.99 35.06
C SER A 242 -10.55 38.02 34.86
N ASN A 243 -10.90 38.35 33.62
CA ASN A 243 -11.95 39.33 33.28
C ASN A 243 -13.32 38.71 32.98
N PHE A 244 -13.48 37.40 33.11
CA PHE A 244 -14.79 36.75 33.06
C PHE A 244 -15.27 36.43 34.47
N GLU A 245 -16.01 37.36 35.08
CA GLU A 245 -16.89 37.03 36.20
C GLU A 245 -18.15 36.30 35.68
N LEU A 246 -18.57 35.28 36.44
CA LEU A 246 -19.67 34.33 36.15
C LEU A 246 -21.05 34.97 35.97
#